data_AF-A0A8C3RJ05-F1
#
_entry.id   AF-A0A8C3RJ05-F1
#
_cell.length_a   1.000
_cell.length_b   1.000
_cell.length_c   1.000
_cell.angle_alpha   90.00
_cell.angle_beta   90.00
_cell.angle_gamma   90.00
#
_symmetry.space_group_name_H-M   'P 1'
#
loop_
_entity.id
_entity.type
_entity.pdbx_description
1 polymer ?
#
loop_
_entity_poly.entity_id
_entity_poly.type
_entity_poly.pdbx_seq_one_letter_code
_entity_poly.pdbx_strand_id
1 'polypeptide(L)'
;MGGPRGPDWAGSLCLALALLFPVAVGLEFSYHPSEELGTFLKEVHRQHPSITSLHSVGRSVAGRDLWILVLGRFPTQHTIGIPEFKYIANMHGDETVGRELLLHLIDFLVTNDKSDPVVTRLIDSTRIHIMPSMNPDGFEATTVHDCYYSEGRFNKNGKDLNRNFPDVFNSNNVTIQPETQAVINWIKNETFVLSANLHGGALVASYTFDNGNPATGSLRGYSRSPDDDVFMHLAKTYSSNHASMYKGNECGNKPVFPYGITNGYAWYQLQGGMQDYNYIWGQCFEITLELSCCKYPPASQLQAFWNDNKAALIEYIKQVHLGIKGQVLDRHGQPIPNVIVEAKGREHICPYRTNQHGEYYLLLLPGSYVLNATAPGSGSILKTLIVPNGPENFSALKYDFVFPEVSTIARDASCPTKPLYQDFESISAAVKPTLHFLALMTVLYTVFK
;
A
#
# COMPACT_ATOMS: atom_id res chain seq x y z
N MET A 1 -19.76 -37.01 84.26
CA MET A 1 -18.88 -37.95 83.54
C MET A 1 -19.09 -37.73 82.05
N GLY A 2 -18.02 -37.46 81.28
CA GLY A 2 -17.96 -37.37 79.81
C GLY A 2 -18.87 -36.30 79.18
N GLY A 3 -18.38 -35.18 78.65
CA GLY A 3 -17.49 -35.12 77.48
C GLY A 3 -18.29 -34.59 76.26
N PRO A 4 -17.73 -33.77 75.35
CA PRO A 4 -18.33 -32.47 75.04
C PRO A 4 -18.62 -32.19 73.54
N ARG A 5 -19.28 -31.04 73.29
CA ARG A 5 -19.39 -30.22 72.05
C ARG A 5 -20.22 -30.75 70.86
N GLY A 6 -21.33 -30.05 70.58
CA GLY A 6 -21.90 -29.89 69.24
C GLY A 6 -21.57 -28.48 68.71
N PRO A 7 -21.31 -28.29 67.40
CA PRO A 7 -20.76 -27.05 66.86
C PRO A 7 -21.83 -26.01 66.49
N ASP A 8 -21.40 -24.75 66.58
CA ASP A 8 -22.10 -23.55 66.15
C ASP A 8 -22.39 -23.55 64.64
N TRP A 9 -23.62 -23.17 64.29
CA TRP A 9 -24.03 -22.84 62.94
C TRP A 9 -23.62 -21.40 62.63
N ALA A 10 -22.62 -21.23 61.76
CA ALA A 10 -22.39 -19.97 61.06
C ALA A 10 -22.19 -20.29 59.57
N GLY A 11 -23.25 -20.03 58.79
CA GLY A 11 -23.21 -20.14 57.34
C GLY A 11 -22.28 -19.08 56.75
N SER A 12 -21.26 -19.52 56.02
CA SER A 12 -20.55 -18.67 55.06
C SER A 12 -21.13 -18.92 53.68
N LEU A 13 -21.91 -17.95 53.21
CA LEU A 13 -22.36 -17.82 51.84
C LEU A 13 -21.14 -17.41 50.98
N CYS A 14 -20.44 -18.38 50.39
CA CYS A 14 -19.43 -18.09 49.36
C CYS A 14 -20.14 -17.71 48.06
N LEU A 15 -20.35 -16.41 47.85
CA LEU A 15 -20.60 -15.84 46.52
C LEU A 15 -19.33 -16.01 45.69
N ALA A 16 -19.25 -17.09 44.92
CA ALA A 16 -18.32 -17.17 43.80
C ALA A 16 -18.80 -16.21 42.71
N LEU A 17 -18.28 -14.98 42.71
CA LEU A 17 -18.28 -14.16 41.49
C LEU A 17 -17.40 -14.89 40.48
N ALA A 18 -18.02 -15.69 39.61
CA ALA A 18 -17.38 -16.07 38.37
C ALA A 18 -17.22 -14.79 37.55
N LEU A 19 -16.03 -14.19 37.62
CA LEU A 19 -15.58 -13.24 36.62
C LEU A 19 -15.54 -14.01 35.29
N LEU A 20 -16.64 -13.94 34.54
CA LEU A 20 -16.68 -14.27 33.13
C LEU A 20 -15.79 -13.23 32.44
N PHE A 21 -14.48 -13.46 32.48
CA PHE A 21 -13.61 -12.91 31.45
C PHE A 21 -14.12 -13.49 30.14
N PRO A 22 -14.54 -12.67 29.16
CA PRO A 22 -14.72 -13.20 27.82
C PRO A 22 -13.34 -13.72 27.43
N VAL A 23 -13.21 -15.04 27.33
CA VAL A 23 -12.12 -15.64 26.58
C VAL A 23 -12.36 -15.11 25.18
N ALA A 24 -11.58 -14.11 24.77
CA ALA A 24 -11.55 -13.67 23.39
C ALA A 24 -11.09 -14.90 22.60
N VAL A 25 -12.04 -15.63 22.03
CA VAL A 25 -11.74 -16.72 21.10
C VAL A 25 -11.18 -16.01 19.88
N GLY A 26 -9.87 -16.13 19.66
CA GLY A 26 -9.21 -15.56 18.48
C GLY A 26 -9.85 -16.10 17.20
N LEU A 27 -9.69 -15.35 16.11
CA LEU A 27 -10.26 -15.74 14.81
C LEU A 27 -9.80 -17.16 14.41
N GLU A 28 -10.73 -18.02 14.01
CA GLU A 28 -10.43 -19.39 13.58
C GLU A 28 -9.65 -19.38 12.26
N PHE A 29 -8.69 -20.29 12.10
CA PHE A 29 -7.95 -20.47 10.85
C PHE A 29 -8.77 -21.31 9.84
N SER A 30 -9.81 -20.67 9.30
CA SER A 30 -10.68 -21.17 8.23
C SER A 30 -10.85 -20.10 7.15
N TYR A 31 -11.43 -20.47 6.02
CA TYR A 31 -11.85 -19.47 5.03
C TYR A 31 -13.11 -18.78 5.50
N HIS A 32 -13.16 -17.45 5.37
CA HIS A 32 -14.32 -16.65 5.77
C HIS A 32 -15.06 -16.13 4.53
N PRO A 33 -16.21 -16.73 4.15
CA PRO A 33 -17.12 -16.19 3.14
C PRO A 33 -17.49 -14.74 3.41
N SER A 34 -17.94 -14.03 2.39
CA SER A 34 -18.15 -12.57 2.44
C SER A 34 -19.13 -12.13 3.54
N GLU A 35 -20.12 -12.98 3.86
CA GLU A 35 -21.04 -12.73 4.99
C GLU A 35 -20.34 -12.86 6.35
N GLU A 36 -19.57 -13.92 6.55
CA GLU A 36 -18.81 -14.16 7.78
C GLU A 36 -17.71 -13.10 7.96
N LEU A 37 -17.00 -12.77 6.89
CA LEU A 37 -16.02 -11.68 6.86
C LEU A 37 -16.66 -10.36 7.30
N GLY A 38 -17.80 -9.99 6.70
CA GLY A 38 -18.53 -8.78 7.08
C GLY A 38 -19.00 -8.81 8.55
N THR A 39 -19.40 -9.98 9.05
CA THR A 39 -19.79 -10.19 10.45
C THR A 39 -18.60 -10.00 11.39
N PHE A 40 -17.46 -10.60 11.08
CA PHE A 40 -16.22 -10.45 11.82
C PHE A 40 -15.80 -8.97 11.93
N LEU A 41 -15.76 -8.24 10.80
CA LEU A 41 -15.36 -6.83 10.81
C LEU A 41 -16.30 -5.96 11.65
N LYS A 42 -17.61 -6.19 11.56
CA LYS A 42 -18.61 -5.49 12.39
C LYS A 42 -18.42 -5.78 13.86
N GLU A 43 -18.12 -7.03 14.21
CA GLU A 43 -17.90 -7.45 15.59
C GLU A 43 -16.61 -6.85 16.17
N VAL A 44 -15.51 -6.88 15.41
CA VAL A 44 -14.25 -6.20 15.80
C VAL A 44 -14.50 -4.72 16.06
N HIS A 45 -15.23 -4.03 15.17
CA HIS A 45 -15.54 -2.62 15.36
C HIS A 45 -16.40 -2.38 16.61
N ARG A 46 -17.40 -3.24 16.85
CA ARG A 46 -18.27 -3.18 18.03
C ARG A 46 -17.49 -3.38 19.33
N GLN A 47 -16.49 -4.26 19.34
CA GLN A 47 -15.67 -4.55 20.51
C GLN A 47 -14.55 -3.51 20.74
N HIS A 48 -14.02 -2.92 19.67
CA HIS A 48 -12.90 -1.98 19.72
C HIS A 48 -13.20 -0.61 19.06
N PRO A 49 -14.32 0.06 19.39
CA PRO A 49 -14.76 1.27 18.67
C PRO A 49 -13.82 2.47 18.88
N SER A 50 -13.02 2.48 19.95
CA SER A 50 -12.08 3.58 20.24
C SER A 50 -10.88 3.65 19.31
N ILE A 51 -10.53 2.53 18.67
CA ILE A 51 -9.35 2.41 17.81
C ILE A 51 -9.69 1.88 16.41
N THR A 52 -10.98 1.68 16.10
CA THR A 52 -11.42 1.18 14.81
C THR A 52 -12.55 2.01 14.19
N SER A 53 -12.64 2.00 12.86
CA SER A 53 -13.76 2.54 12.10
C SER A 53 -14.04 1.67 10.89
N LEU A 54 -15.23 1.09 10.80
CA LEU A 54 -15.66 0.24 9.68
C LEU A 54 -16.51 1.03 8.69
N HIS A 55 -16.18 0.94 7.41
CA HIS A 55 -17.01 1.47 6.34
C HIS A 55 -16.86 0.65 5.05
N SER A 56 -17.74 0.92 4.08
CA SER A 56 -17.69 0.34 2.74
C SER A 56 -17.34 1.44 1.76
N VAL A 57 -16.33 1.23 0.90
CA VAL A 57 -15.91 2.23 -0.12
C VAL A 57 -16.71 2.12 -1.42
N GLY A 58 -17.56 1.10 -1.53
CA GLY A 58 -18.38 0.84 -2.70
C GLY A 58 -18.94 -0.57 -2.66
N ARG A 59 -19.55 -1.00 -3.75
CA ARG A 59 -20.07 -2.36 -3.90
C ARG A 59 -19.52 -3.03 -5.14
N SER A 60 -19.31 -4.33 -5.05
CA SER A 60 -19.02 -5.19 -6.19
C SER A 60 -20.19 -5.22 -7.17
N VAL A 61 -19.98 -5.82 -8.34
CA VAL A 61 -21.01 -6.02 -9.35
C VAL A 61 -22.24 -6.77 -8.80
N ALA A 62 -22.04 -7.77 -7.95
CA ALA A 62 -23.13 -8.52 -7.32
C ALA A 62 -23.66 -7.86 -6.03
N GLY A 63 -23.25 -6.63 -5.73
CA GLY A 63 -23.78 -5.84 -4.62
C GLY A 63 -23.16 -6.13 -3.25
N ARG A 64 -22.01 -6.81 -3.19
CA ARG A 64 -21.28 -7.05 -1.93
C ARG A 64 -20.47 -5.82 -1.54
N ASP A 65 -20.49 -5.47 -0.27
CA ASP A 65 -19.73 -4.33 0.25
C ASP A 65 -18.21 -4.55 0.12
N LEU A 66 -17.50 -3.50 -0.28
CA LEU A 66 -16.04 -3.45 -0.29
C LEU A 66 -15.57 -2.86 1.03
N TRP A 67 -15.48 -3.73 2.04
CA TRP A 67 -15.21 -3.33 3.42
C TRP A 67 -13.78 -2.82 3.62
N ILE A 68 -13.68 -1.72 4.38
CA ILE A 68 -12.46 -1.20 4.98
C ILE A 68 -12.63 -1.16 6.49
N LEU A 69 -11.73 -1.80 7.22
CA LEU A 69 -11.55 -1.53 8.63
C LEU A 69 -10.33 -0.62 8.81
N VAL A 70 -10.57 0.58 9.31
CA VAL A 70 -9.51 1.51 9.70
C VAL A 70 -9.13 1.23 11.15
N LEU A 71 -7.84 1.17 11.46
CA LEU A 71 -7.28 1.07 12.80
C LEU A 71 -6.36 2.25 13.07
N GLY A 72 -6.44 2.83 14.26
CA GLY A 72 -5.55 3.92 14.67
C GLY A 72 -6.09 4.68 15.87
N ARG A 73 -5.30 5.60 16.43
CA ARG A 73 -5.71 6.42 17.58
C ARG A 73 -6.92 7.31 17.31
N PHE A 74 -7.03 7.80 16.07
CA PHE A 74 -8.11 8.63 15.57
C PHE A 74 -8.69 7.98 14.30
N PRO A 75 -9.44 6.88 14.43
CA PRO A 75 -9.75 6.01 13.28
C PRO A 75 -10.74 6.65 12.29
N THR A 76 -11.57 7.59 12.76
CA THR A 76 -12.66 8.18 11.96
C THR A 76 -12.21 9.32 11.05
N GLN A 77 -11.04 9.91 11.25
CA GLN A 77 -10.58 11.05 10.47
C GLN A 77 -9.05 11.13 10.41
N HIS A 78 -8.55 11.69 9.31
CA HIS A 78 -7.14 12.03 9.17
C HIS A 78 -6.67 12.98 10.29
N THR A 79 -5.42 12.84 10.73
CA THR A 79 -4.77 13.70 11.72
C THR A 79 -3.40 14.12 11.20
N ILE A 80 -3.15 15.44 11.18
CA ILE A 80 -1.92 16.00 10.63
C ILE A 80 -0.68 15.34 11.23
N GLY A 81 0.22 14.89 10.37
CA GLY A 81 1.46 14.21 10.70
C GLY A 81 1.32 12.73 11.04
N ILE A 82 0.11 12.16 11.11
CA ILE A 82 -0.14 10.71 11.19
C ILE A 82 -0.31 10.21 9.75
N PRO A 83 0.64 9.41 9.21
CA PRO A 83 0.52 8.93 7.84
C PRO A 83 -0.60 7.90 7.69
N GLU A 84 -1.23 7.92 6.52
CA GLU A 84 -2.22 6.93 6.11
C GLU A 84 -1.51 5.75 5.41
N PHE A 85 -1.74 4.54 5.91
CA PHE A 85 -1.24 3.29 5.36
C PHE A 85 -2.40 2.43 4.88
N LYS A 86 -2.24 1.64 3.81
CA LYS A 86 -3.24 0.63 3.44
C LYS A 86 -2.70 -0.75 3.05
N TYR A 87 -3.47 -1.78 3.38
CA TYR A 87 -3.36 -3.09 2.77
C TYR A 87 -4.63 -3.43 2.00
N ILE A 88 -4.46 -4.03 0.82
CA ILE A 88 -5.56 -4.52 -0.02
C ILE A 88 -5.26 -5.97 -0.38
N ALA A 89 -6.24 -6.86 -0.30
CA ALA A 89 -6.05 -8.24 -0.72
C ALA A 89 -7.21 -8.73 -1.60
N ASN A 90 -6.98 -9.90 -2.20
CA ASN A 90 -8.02 -10.68 -2.86
C ASN A 90 -8.72 -9.87 -3.97
N MET A 91 -7.93 -9.11 -4.73
CA MET A 91 -8.39 -8.47 -5.97
C MET A 91 -8.57 -9.50 -7.09
N HIS A 92 -7.82 -10.60 -7.02
CA HIS A 92 -8.21 -11.85 -7.66
C HIS A 92 -8.88 -12.73 -6.63
N GLY A 93 -10.11 -13.16 -6.91
CA GLY A 93 -10.94 -13.83 -5.92
C GLY A 93 -10.40 -15.19 -5.48
N ASP A 94 -9.61 -15.85 -6.33
CA ASP A 94 -9.01 -17.16 -6.08
C ASP A 94 -7.64 -17.12 -5.39
N GLU A 95 -7.11 -15.93 -5.17
CA GLU A 95 -5.86 -15.69 -4.45
C GLU A 95 -6.19 -15.33 -2.99
N THR A 96 -6.38 -16.37 -2.17
CA THR A 96 -7.11 -16.26 -0.90
C THR A 96 -6.25 -16.09 0.33
N VAL A 97 -4.96 -16.42 0.28
CA VAL A 97 -4.06 -16.29 1.43
C VAL A 97 -4.03 -14.85 1.95
N GLY A 98 -3.94 -13.86 1.06
CA GLY A 98 -3.97 -12.45 1.44
C GLY A 98 -5.26 -12.03 2.16
N ARG A 99 -6.42 -12.57 1.75
CA ARG A 99 -7.71 -12.29 2.40
C ARG A 99 -7.66 -12.66 3.88
N GLU A 100 -7.30 -13.90 4.17
CA GLU A 100 -7.29 -14.44 5.53
C GLU A 100 -6.17 -13.81 6.37
N LEU A 101 -5.00 -13.58 5.78
CA LEU A 101 -3.91 -12.87 6.48
C LEU A 101 -4.32 -11.48 6.96
N LEU A 102 -5.12 -10.75 6.18
CA LEU A 102 -5.61 -9.43 6.59
C LEU A 102 -6.66 -9.50 7.69
N LEU A 103 -7.50 -10.55 7.75
CA LEU A 103 -8.41 -10.76 8.88
C LEU A 103 -7.66 -11.11 10.16
N HIS A 104 -6.66 -12.00 10.09
CA HIS A 104 -5.81 -12.31 11.23
C HIS A 104 -4.91 -11.16 11.66
N LEU A 105 -4.48 -10.29 10.72
CA LEU A 105 -3.77 -9.06 11.06
C LEU A 105 -4.67 -8.10 11.84
N ILE A 106 -5.93 -7.95 11.44
CA ILE A 106 -6.92 -7.16 12.19
C ILE A 106 -7.06 -7.70 13.61
N ASP A 107 -7.32 -9.01 13.76
CA ASP A 107 -7.47 -9.66 15.06
C ASP A 107 -6.21 -9.47 15.92
N PHE A 108 -5.03 -9.67 15.34
CA PHE A 108 -3.75 -9.46 16.02
C PHE A 108 -3.57 -8.01 16.50
N LEU A 109 -3.84 -7.02 15.66
CA LEU A 109 -3.66 -5.61 16.03
C LEU A 109 -4.61 -5.19 17.16
N VAL A 110 -5.89 -5.57 17.10
CA VAL A 110 -6.86 -5.15 18.14
C VAL A 110 -6.68 -5.89 19.47
N THR A 111 -6.25 -7.15 19.43
CA THR A 111 -6.03 -7.95 20.64
C THR A 111 -4.69 -7.64 21.32
N ASN A 112 -3.72 -7.12 20.57
CA ASN A 112 -2.39 -6.78 21.08
C ASN A 112 -2.19 -5.27 21.34
N ASP A 113 -3.19 -4.44 21.05
CA ASP A 113 -3.19 -3.04 21.49
C ASP A 113 -3.06 -2.97 23.03
N LYS A 114 -2.15 -2.11 23.50
CA LYS A 114 -1.76 -1.90 24.92
C LYS A 114 -0.99 -3.03 25.58
N SER A 115 -0.92 -4.23 25.01
CA SER A 115 -0.14 -5.35 25.54
C SER A 115 1.19 -5.53 24.82
N ASP A 116 1.23 -5.32 23.49
CA ASP A 116 2.44 -5.30 22.68
C ASP A 116 2.87 -3.84 22.39
N PRO A 117 4.07 -3.41 22.84
CA PRO A 117 4.54 -2.04 22.63
C PRO A 117 4.78 -1.64 21.17
N VAL A 118 5.05 -2.59 20.27
CA VAL A 118 5.19 -2.32 18.83
C VAL A 118 3.83 -2.09 18.21
N VAL A 119 2.85 -2.96 18.49
CA VAL A 119 1.46 -2.82 18.01
C VAL A 119 0.83 -1.53 18.52
N THR A 120 0.98 -1.25 19.81
CA THR A 120 0.45 -0.02 20.43
C THR A 120 1.03 1.21 19.74
N ARG A 121 2.34 1.23 19.49
CA ARG A 121 2.98 2.36 18.79
C ARG A 121 2.49 2.50 17.36
N LEU A 122 2.28 1.41 16.62
CA LEU A 122 1.70 1.45 15.28
C LEU A 122 0.30 2.07 15.27
N ILE A 123 -0.56 1.65 16.19
CA ILE A 123 -1.93 2.18 16.32
C ILE A 123 -1.90 3.66 16.70
N ASP A 124 -0.97 4.07 17.55
CA ASP A 124 -0.82 5.46 17.98
C ASP A 124 -0.22 6.37 16.89
N SER A 125 0.68 5.84 16.05
CA SER A 125 1.48 6.62 15.10
C SER A 125 0.97 6.59 13.66
N THR A 126 0.05 5.69 13.32
CA THR A 126 -0.36 5.40 11.94
C THR A 126 -1.87 5.19 11.88
N ARG A 127 -2.49 5.66 10.80
CA ARG A 127 -3.87 5.30 10.47
C ARG A 127 -3.85 4.22 9.40
N ILE A 128 -4.14 3.00 9.82
CA ILE A 128 -3.97 1.76 9.05
C ILE A 128 -5.32 1.37 8.46
N HIS A 129 -5.42 1.26 7.15
CA HIS A 129 -6.64 0.83 6.46
C HIS A 129 -6.47 -0.56 5.90
N ILE A 130 -7.39 -1.47 6.21
CA ILE A 130 -7.31 -2.85 5.75
C ILE A 130 -8.55 -3.18 4.92
N MET A 131 -8.33 -3.53 3.65
CA MET A 131 -9.31 -4.10 2.72
C MET A 131 -9.03 -5.60 2.54
N PRO A 132 -9.70 -6.50 3.27
CA PRO A 132 -9.47 -7.93 3.13
C PRO A 132 -9.83 -8.49 1.75
N SER A 133 -10.79 -7.87 1.05
CA SER A 133 -11.29 -8.38 -0.22
C SER A 133 -11.78 -7.29 -1.16
N MET A 134 -10.98 -6.98 -2.19
CA MET A 134 -11.38 -6.10 -3.28
C MET A 134 -12.33 -6.79 -4.28
N ASN A 135 -12.21 -8.11 -4.47
CA ASN A 135 -13.07 -8.89 -5.37
C ASN A 135 -13.85 -9.99 -4.62
N PRO A 136 -14.81 -9.61 -3.76
CA PRO A 136 -15.59 -10.60 -3.02
C PRO A 136 -16.44 -11.48 -3.96
N ASP A 137 -16.85 -10.98 -5.13
CA ASP A 137 -17.63 -11.76 -6.09
C ASP A 137 -16.83 -12.93 -6.68
N GLY A 138 -15.56 -12.68 -7.03
CA GLY A 138 -14.65 -13.72 -7.50
C GLY A 138 -14.35 -14.75 -6.42
N PHE A 139 -14.18 -14.32 -5.17
CA PHE A 139 -13.98 -15.23 -4.04
C PHE A 139 -15.16 -16.19 -3.90
N GLU A 140 -16.39 -15.67 -3.86
CA GLU A 140 -17.60 -16.52 -3.77
C GLU A 140 -17.79 -17.44 -4.98
N ALA A 141 -17.27 -17.06 -6.15
CA ALA A 141 -17.32 -17.90 -7.35
C ALA A 141 -16.28 -19.06 -7.29
N THR A 142 -15.26 -18.97 -6.43
CA THR A 142 -14.21 -20.00 -6.29
C THR A 142 -14.69 -21.13 -5.40
N THR A 143 -15.43 -22.09 -5.98
CA THR A 143 -16.00 -23.23 -5.22
C THR A 143 -15.08 -24.45 -5.15
N VAL A 144 -14.01 -24.46 -5.94
CA VAL A 144 -13.01 -25.54 -5.98
C VAL A 144 -11.67 -25.00 -5.56
N HIS A 145 -11.05 -25.63 -4.56
CA HIS A 145 -9.70 -25.29 -4.13
C HIS A 145 -8.70 -25.71 -5.22
N ASP A 146 -8.12 -24.74 -5.91
CA ASP A 146 -7.12 -24.97 -6.96
C ASP A 146 -5.92 -24.05 -6.78
N CYS A 147 -4.72 -24.58 -7.04
CA CYS A 147 -3.49 -23.83 -6.86
C CYS A 147 -3.13 -22.91 -8.02
N TYR A 148 -3.75 -23.06 -9.20
CA TYR A 148 -3.30 -22.47 -10.45
C TYR A 148 -4.38 -21.63 -11.15
N TYR A 149 -5.56 -22.21 -11.38
CA TYR A 149 -6.61 -21.63 -12.20
C TYR A 149 -8.00 -21.86 -11.60
N SER A 150 -8.77 -20.79 -11.53
CA SER A 150 -10.21 -20.87 -11.34
C SER A 150 -10.92 -19.73 -12.07
N GLU A 151 -12.23 -19.86 -12.27
CA GLU A 151 -13.06 -18.77 -12.79
C GLU A 151 -13.18 -17.60 -11.81
N GLY A 152 -12.91 -17.83 -10.52
CA GLY A 152 -13.04 -16.81 -9.47
C GLY A 152 -11.91 -15.80 -9.40
N ARG A 153 -10.88 -15.91 -10.25
CA ARG A 153 -9.88 -14.85 -10.43
C ARG A 153 -10.53 -13.50 -10.78
N PHE A 154 -11.42 -13.51 -11.76
CA PHE A 154 -11.98 -12.29 -12.33
C PHE A 154 -13.11 -11.74 -11.47
N ASN A 155 -13.49 -10.47 -11.67
CA ASN A 155 -14.72 -9.96 -11.08
C ASN A 155 -15.96 -10.61 -11.74
N LYS A 156 -17.16 -10.31 -11.25
CA LYS A 156 -18.40 -10.93 -11.76
C LYS A 156 -18.64 -10.75 -13.26
N ASN A 157 -18.09 -9.70 -13.87
CA ASN A 157 -18.19 -9.42 -15.31
C ASN A 157 -17.07 -10.08 -16.13
N GLY A 158 -16.26 -10.96 -15.52
CA GLY A 158 -15.14 -11.62 -16.18
C GLY A 158 -13.99 -10.68 -16.52
N LYS A 159 -13.80 -9.60 -15.74
CA LYS A 159 -12.69 -8.65 -15.91
C LYS A 159 -11.62 -8.85 -14.86
N ASP A 160 -10.36 -8.75 -15.28
CA ASP A 160 -9.21 -8.76 -14.38
C ASP A 160 -9.07 -7.37 -13.76
N LEU A 161 -9.29 -7.24 -12.45
CA LEU A 161 -9.23 -5.96 -11.75
C LEU A 161 -7.81 -5.38 -11.77
N ASN A 162 -6.77 -6.21 -11.84
CA ASN A 162 -5.38 -5.78 -11.95
C ASN A 162 -4.93 -5.57 -13.41
N ARG A 163 -5.89 -5.43 -14.33
CA ARG A 163 -5.70 -4.89 -15.69
C ARG A 163 -6.69 -3.76 -15.99
N ASN A 164 -7.39 -3.27 -14.97
CA ASN A 164 -8.55 -2.40 -15.14
C ASN A 164 -8.30 -0.94 -14.76
N PHE A 165 -7.13 -0.60 -14.23
CA PHE A 165 -6.77 0.77 -13.88
C PHE A 165 -6.25 1.54 -15.10
N PRO A 166 -6.35 2.89 -15.12
CA PRO A 166 -5.62 3.71 -16.07
C PRO A 166 -4.12 3.39 -16.04
N ASP A 167 -3.49 3.41 -17.22
CA ASP A 167 -2.08 3.06 -17.37
C ASP A 167 -1.28 4.28 -17.85
N VAL A 168 -0.09 4.46 -17.27
CA VAL A 168 0.73 5.65 -17.47
C VAL A 168 1.58 5.57 -18.75
N PHE A 169 1.72 4.39 -19.35
CA PHE A 169 2.54 4.15 -20.54
C PHE A 169 1.71 4.04 -21.81
N ASN A 170 0.54 3.40 -21.75
CA ASN A 170 -0.33 3.17 -22.91
C ASN A 170 -1.80 3.33 -22.57
N SER A 171 -2.62 3.79 -23.52
CA SER A 171 -4.07 3.94 -23.28
C SER A 171 -4.70 2.59 -22.93
N ASN A 172 -5.23 2.47 -21.71
CA ASN A 172 -5.95 1.29 -21.25
C ASN A 172 -7.46 1.48 -21.43
N ASN A 173 -7.95 1.29 -22.66
CA ASN A 173 -9.34 1.57 -23.06
C ASN A 173 -10.31 0.46 -22.63
N VAL A 174 -10.31 0.12 -21.35
CA VAL A 174 -11.20 -0.88 -20.76
C VAL A 174 -12.34 -0.21 -19.98
N THR A 175 -13.50 -0.85 -19.92
CA THR A 175 -14.59 -0.39 -19.06
C THR A 175 -14.16 -0.52 -17.60
N ILE A 176 -14.06 0.59 -16.88
CA ILE A 176 -13.77 0.59 -15.44
C ILE A 176 -14.89 -0.15 -14.70
N GLN A 177 -14.49 -1.13 -13.89
CA GLN A 177 -15.39 -1.95 -13.10
C GLN A 177 -15.79 -1.24 -11.80
N PRO A 178 -16.94 -1.58 -11.19
CA PRO A 178 -17.38 -0.98 -9.94
C PRO A 178 -16.34 -1.06 -8.82
N GLU A 179 -15.65 -2.20 -8.70
CA GLU A 179 -14.60 -2.42 -7.71
C GLU A 179 -13.41 -1.47 -7.94
N THR A 180 -12.92 -1.40 -9.19
CA THR A 180 -11.85 -0.49 -9.60
C THR A 180 -12.23 0.97 -9.36
N GLN A 181 -13.45 1.37 -9.72
CA GLN A 181 -13.91 2.74 -9.53
C GLN A 181 -14.01 3.11 -8.04
N ALA A 182 -14.49 2.19 -7.19
CA ALA A 182 -14.55 2.38 -5.75
C ALA A 182 -13.14 2.58 -5.16
N VAL A 183 -12.17 1.75 -5.57
CA VAL A 183 -10.77 1.89 -5.11
C VAL A 183 -10.11 3.16 -5.64
N ILE A 184 -10.36 3.56 -6.89
CA ILE A 184 -9.89 4.84 -7.43
C ILE A 184 -10.43 6.01 -6.59
N ASN A 185 -11.72 6.01 -6.26
CA ASN A 185 -12.32 7.06 -5.45
C ASN A 185 -11.75 7.07 -4.04
N TRP A 186 -11.53 5.90 -3.47
CA TRP A 186 -10.92 5.76 -2.14
C TRP A 186 -9.49 6.28 -2.10
N ILE A 187 -8.65 5.92 -3.08
CA ILE A 187 -7.28 6.44 -3.22
C ILE A 187 -7.26 7.97 -3.31
N LYS A 188 -8.24 8.58 -4.00
CA LYS A 188 -8.33 10.04 -4.13
C LYS A 188 -8.79 10.76 -2.87
N ASN A 189 -9.53 10.08 -1.99
CA ASN A 189 -10.16 10.69 -0.82
C ASN A 189 -9.27 10.70 0.42
N GLU A 190 -8.15 9.97 0.40
CA GLU A 190 -7.23 9.86 1.53
C GLU A 190 -5.79 10.12 1.07
N THR A 191 -4.94 10.68 1.94
CA THR A 191 -3.53 10.94 1.62
C THR A 191 -2.68 9.70 1.94
N PHE A 192 -2.91 8.60 1.21
CA PHE A 192 -2.14 7.36 1.39
C PHE A 192 -0.66 7.57 1.10
N VAL A 193 0.20 7.11 2.02
CA VAL A 193 1.66 7.24 1.90
C VAL A 193 2.28 5.94 1.41
N LEU A 194 1.93 4.82 2.05
CA LEU A 194 2.44 3.49 1.76
C LEU A 194 1.30 2.48 1.66
N SER A 195 1.46 1.52 0.74
CA SER A 195 0.49 0.49 0.45
C SER A 195 1.14 -0.84 0.11
N ALA A 196 0.41 -1.93 0.24
CA ALA A 196 0.66 -3.12 -0.58
C ALA A 196 -0.64 -3.82 -0.97
N ASN A 197 -0.64 -4.42 -2.15
CA ASN A 197 -1.70 -5.32 -2.59
C ASN A 197 -1.21 -6.77 -2.52
N LEU A 198 -2.03 -7.67 -1.97
CA LEU A 198 -1.66 -9.05 -1.63
C LEU A 198 -2.28 -10.03 -2.63
N HIS A 199 -1.42 -10.92 -3.14
CA HIS A 199 -1.67 -11.85 -4.23
C HIS A 199 -1.22 -13.28 -3.91
N GLY A 200 -1.53 -14.19 -4.82
CA GLY A 200 -1.07 -15.58 -4.80
C GLY A 200 -0.82 -16.13 -6.21
N GLY A 201 0.00 -17.17 -6.29
CA GLY A 201 0.46 -17.81 -7.54
C GLY A 201 1.98 -17.74 -7.74
N ALA A 202 2.68 -17.02 -6.87
CA ALA A 202 4.13 -16.98 -6.72
C ALA A 202 4.52 -16.70 -5.26
N LEU A 203 5.82 -16.61 -4.97
CA LEU A 203 6.33 -16.19 -3.66
C LEU A 203 7.45 -15.16 -3.87
N VAL A 204 7.07 -13.88 -3.94
CA VAL A 204 7.96 -12.75 -4.29
C VAL A 204 7.31 -11.41 -3.93
N ALA A 205 8.10 -10.42 -3.53
CA ALA A 205 7.67 -9.03 -3.46
C ALA A 205 8.00 -8.30 -4.78
N SER A 206 6.98 -8.03 -5.59
CA SER A 206 7.10 -7.29 -6.85
C SER A 206 6.91 -5.79 -6.62
N TYR A 207 7.72 -4.95 -7.27
CA TYR A 207 7.67 -3.50 -7.12
C TYR A 207 7.66 -2.77 -8.48
N THR A 208 7.23 -1.50 -8.45
CA THR A 208 6.98 -0.68 -9.65
C THR A 208 8.26 -0.46 -10.50
N PHE A 209 8.15 -0.25 -11.82
CA PHE A 209 6.92 -0.31 -12.60
C PHE A 209 6.59 -1.72 -13.08
N ASP A 210 5.28 -2.00 -13.12
CA ASP A 210 4.69 -3.22 -13.69
C ASP A 210 4.64 -3.15 -15.23
N ASN A 211 4.46 -1.95 -15.77
CA ASN A 211 4.57 -1.66 -17.20
C ASN A 211 5.82 -0.79 -17.50
N GLY A 212 6.09 -0.49 -18.77
CA GLY A 212 7.29 0.27 -19.11
C GLY A 212 7.40 0.65 -20.58
N ASN A 213 8.27 1.63 -20.84
CA ASN A 213 8.67 2.03 -22.18
C ASN A 213 10.19 2.35 -22.20
N PRO A 214 10.80 2.71 -23.36
CA PRO A 214 12.22 3.00 -23.43
C PRO A 214 12.69 4.11 -22.47
N ALA A 215 11.82 5.05 -22.10
CA ALA A 215 12.16 6.12 -21.16
C ALA A 215 12.41 5.61 -19.73
N THR A 216 11.72 4.54 -19.32
CA THR A 216 11.96 3.86 -18.03
C THR A 216 12.96 2.70 -18.13
N GLY A 217 13.55 2.49 -19.31
CA GLY A 217 14.57 1.47 -19.52
C GLY A 217 14.06 0.11 -19.98
N SER A 218 12.79 0.02 -20.42
CA SER A 218 12.14 -1.26 -20.75
C SER A 218 12.87 -2.11 -21.79
N LEU A 219 13.64 -1.48 -22.69
CA LEU A 219 14.51 -2.16 -23.66
C LEU A 219 15.63 -3.01 -23.01
N ARG A 220 15.92 -2.78 -21.72
CA ARG A 220 16.86 -3.54 -20.91
C ARG A 220 16.17 -4.61 -20.06
N GLY A 221 14.86 -4.84 -20.26
CA GLY A 221 14.07 -5.79 -19.47
C GLY A 221 13.79 -5.31 -18.05
N TYR A 222 13.77 -4.00 -17.80
CA TYR A 222 13.53 -3.41 -16.48
C TYR A 222 12.82 -2.07 -16.65
N SER A 223 11.85 -1.73 -15.81
CA SER A 223 11.14 -0.44 -15.87
C SER A 223 11.33 0.32 -14.56
N ARG A 224 12.23 1.31 -14.58
CA ARG A 224 12.73 2.01 -13.39
C ARG A 224 11.86 3.21 -13.02
N SER A 225 11.50 3.32 -11.75
CA SER A 225 10.89 4.52 -11.16
C SER A 225 11.93 5.51 -10.62
N PRO A 226 11.56 6.80 -10.42
CA PRO A 226 12.40 7.76 -9.71
C PRO A 226 12.86 7.29 -8.30
N ASP A 227 12.04 6.49 -7.62
CA ASP A 227 12.28 5.99 -6.26
C ASP A 227 12.59 4.49 -6.19
N ASP A 228 13.19 3.96 -7.26
CA ASP A 228 13.56 2.55 -7.42
C ASP A 228 14.31 1.97 -6.20
N ASP A 229 15.18 2.75 -5.57
CA ASP A 229 15.92 2.34 -4.37
C ASP A 229 15.01 2.15 -3.14
N VAL A 230 14.04 3.04 -2.94
CA VAL A 230 13.04 2.94 -1.87
C VAL A 230 12.15 1.73 -2.13
N PHE A 231 11.69 1.53 -3.38
CA PHE A 231 10.88 0.35 -3.74
C PHE A 231 11.62 -0.97 -3.51
N MET A 232 12.90 -1.05 -3.90
CA MET A 232 13.74 -2.21 -3.60
C MET A 232 13.88 -2.45 -2.09
N HIS A 233 14.05 -1.38 -1.29
CA HIS A 233 14.09 -1.47 0.18
C HIS A 233 12.77 -1.96 0.76
N LEU A 234 11.64 -1.43 0.30
CA LEU A 234 10.29 -1.83 0.72
C LEU A 234 10.03 -3.31 0.42
N ALA A 235 10.33 -3.76 -0.80
CA ALA A 235 10.19 -5.16 -1.20
C ALA A 235 11.12 -6.08 -0.38
N LYS A 236 12.37 -5.69 -0.16
CA LYS A 236 13.32 -6.44 0.69
C LYS A 236 12.86 -6.51 2.14
N THR A 237 12.29 -5.42 2.67
CA THR A 237 11.77 -5.39 4.04
C THR A 237 10.75 -6.50 4.24
N TYR A 238 9.80 -6.64 3.32
CA TYR A 238 8.82 -7.72 3.41
C TYR A 238 9.48 -9.09 3.22
N SER A 239 10.21 -9.27 2.12
CA SER A 239 10.80 -10.56 1.73
C SER A 239 11.75 -11.14 2.79
N SER A 240 12.58 -10.30 3.42
CA SER A 240 13.55 -10.72 4.44
C SER A 240 12.95 -11.02 5.80
N ASN A 241 11.77 -10.45 6.11
CA ASN A 241 11.03 -10.75 7.34
C ASN A 241 10.00 -11.87 7.16
N HIS A 242 9.75 -12.28 5.93
CA HIS A 242 8.98 -13.48 5.63
C HIS A 242 9.84 -14.73 5.84
N ALA A 243 9.24 -15.83 6.32
CA ALA A 243 9.95 -17.07 6.66
C ALA A 243 10.82 -17.66 5.53
N SER A 244 10.36 -17.64 4.28
CA SER A 244 11.11 -18.21 3.14
C SER A 244 11.21 -17.39 1.86
N MET A 245 10.46 -16.28 1.70
CA MET A 245 10.41 -15.51 0.44
C MET A 245 11.81 -15.07 -0.03
N TYR A 246 12.68 -14.62 0.89
CA TYR A 246 14.05 -14.19 0.59
C TYR A 246 14.92 -15.25 -0.09
N LYS A 247 14.59 -16.54 0.03
CA LYS A 247 15.33 -17.63 -0.63
C LYS A 247 15.19 -17.56 -2.15
N GLY A 248 14.05 -17.05 -2.64
CA GLY A 248 13.83 -16.74 -4.05
C GLY A 248 13.50 -17.90 -4.97
N ASN A 249 13.40 -19.14 -4.47
CA ASN A 249 13.24 -20.34 -5.31
C ASN A 249 12.18 -21.34 -4.78
N GLU A 250 11.25 -20.89 -3.93
CA GLU A 250 10.33 -21.79 -3.23
C GLU A 250 9.23 -22.39 -4.12
N CYS A 251 8.84 -21.73 -5.22
CA CYS A 251 7.71 -22.18 -6.07
C CYS A 251 8.10 -23.15 -7.20
N GLY A 252 9.23 -23.85 -7.08
CA GLY A 252 9.64 -24.91 -8.01
C GLY A 252 9.79 -24.44 -9.46
N ASN A 253 8.78 -24.73 -10.30
CA ASN A 253 8.76 -24.41 -11.75
C ASN A 253 8.61 -22.91 -12.07
N LYS A 254 8.60 -22.03 -11.06
CA LYS A 254 8.51 -20.58 -11.23
C LYS A 254 9.91 -19.96 -11.36
N PRO A 255 10.01 -18.72 -11.89
CA PRO A 255 11.27 -18.00 -11.95
C PRO A 255 11.94 -17.90 -10.58
N VAL A 256 13.28 -17.89 -10.58
CA VAL A 256 14.05 -17.57 -9.38
C VAL A 256 14.09 -16.06 -9.21
N PHE A 257 13.72 -15.58 -8.03
CA PHE A 257 13.72 -14.18 -7.65
C PHE A 257 14.81 -13.92 -6.61
N PRO A 258 16.01 -13.45 -7.01
CA PRO A 258 17.08 -13.18 -6.06
C PRO A 258 16.60 -12.28 -4.91
N TYR A 259 16.87 -12.70 -3.66
CA TYR A 259 16.40 -12.03 -2.44
C TYR A 259 14.87 -11.96 -2.28
N GLY A 260 14.11 -12.76 -3.05
CA GLY A 260 12.64 -12.80 -2.99
C GLY A 260 11.97 -11.51 -3.47
N ILE A 261 12.62 -10.72 -4.32
CA ILE A 261 12.07 -9.48 -4.87
C ILE A 261 12.18 -9.46 -6.40
N THR A 262 11.34 -8.65 -7.05
CA THR A 262 11.46 -8.39 -8.49
C THR A 262 10.90 -7.02 -8.86
N ASN A 263 11.46 -6.37 -9.88
CA ASN A 263 10.73 -5.32 -10.59
C ASN A 263 9.60 -5.97 -11.39
N GLY A 264 8.43 -5.34 -11.43
CA GLY A 264 7.24 -5.88 -12.09
C GLY A 264 7.48 -6.18 -13.55
N TYR A 265 7.95 -5.19 -14.31
CA TYR A 265 8.26 -5.35 -15.73
C TYR A 265 9.33 -6.42 -16.00
N ALA A 266 10.35 -6.50 -15.15
CA ALA A 266 11.41 -7.51 -15.26
C ALA A 266 10.90 -8.94 -15.06
N TRP A 267 9.81 -9.12 -14.30
CA TRP A 267 9.12 -10.40 -14.19
C TRP A 267 8.23 -10.64 -15.41
N TYR A 268 7.27 -9.74 -15.65
CA TYR A 268 6.45 -9.70 -16.86
C TYR A 268 5.75 -8.34 -17.00
N GLN A 269 5.55 -7.89 -18.24
CA GLN A 269 4.84 -6.65 -18.50
C GLN A 269 3.35 -6.76 -18.12
N LEU A 270 2.88 -5.81 -17.31
CA LEU A 270 1.50 -5.76 -16.82
C LEU A 270 0.93 -4.35 -17.03
N GLN A 271 -0.01 -4.23 -17.97
CA GLN A 271 -0.71 -2.97 -18.27
C GLN A 271 -1.92 -2.77 -17.33
N GLY A 272 -2.10 -1.56 -16.83
CA GLY A 272 -3.32 -1.16 -16.09
C GLY A 272 -3.46 -1.77 -14.70
N GLY A 273 -2.32 -1.96 -14.03
CA GLY A 273 -2.26 -2.46 -12.66
C GLY A 273 -2.55 -1.41 -11.60
N MET A 274 -3.02 -1.85 -10.43
CA MET A 274 -3.30 -0.97 -9.28
C MET A 274 -2.01 -0.39 -8.67
N GLN A 275 -0.92 -1.16 -8.69
CA GLN A 275 0.37 -0.77 -8.13
C GLN A 275 0.90 0.53 -8.77
N ASP A 276 1.01 0.54 -10.10
CA ASP A 276 1.48 1.70 -10.85
C ASP A 276 0.48 2.87 -10.75
N TYR A 277 -0.83 2.59 -10.66
CA TYR A 277 -1.83 3.64 -10.46
C TYR A 277 -1.62 4.42 -9.17
N ASN A 278 -1.35 3.71 -8.06
CA ASN A 278 -1.08 4.32 -6.75
C ASN A 278 0.13 5.25 -6.80
N TYR A 279 1.23 4.81 -7.43
CA TYR A 279 2.45 5.61 -7.47
C TYR A 279 2.31 6.87 -8.35
N ILE A 280 1.59 6.76 -9.47
CA ILE A 280 1.44 7.86 -10.43
C ILE A 280 0.36 8.86 -10.01
N TRP A 281 -0.85 8.40 -9.68
CA TRP A 281 -1.99 9.29 -9.42
C TRP A 281 -2.44 9.31 -7.96
N GLY A 282 -2.08 8.30 -7.17
CA GLY A 282 -2.39 8.22 -5.74
C GLY A 282 -1.34 8.85 -4.83
N GLN A 283 -0.18 9.26 -5.37
CA GLN A 283 1.00 9.70 -4.60
C GLN A 283 1.39 8.72 -3.46
N CYS A 284 1.13 7.43 -3.68
CA CYS A 284 1.25 6.39 -2.68
C CYS A 284 2.16 5.28 -3.21
N PHE A 285 3.11 4.85 -2.41
CA PHE A 285 4.02 3.78 -2.81
C PHE A 285 3.32 2.45 -2.55
N GLU A 286 2.95 1.73 -3.61
CA GLU A 286 2.37 0.40 -3.50
C GLU A 286 3.34 -0.64 -4.06
N ILE A 287 3.45 -1.78 -3.39
CA ILE A 287 4.10 -2.99 -3.93
C ILE A 287 3.08 -4.13 -3.98
N THR A 288 3.39 -5.14 -4.80
CA THR A 288 2.59 -6.35 -4.95
C THR A 288 3.27 -7.49 -4.20
N LEU A 289 2.56 -8.09 -3.25
CA LEU A 289 3.08 -9.18 -2.43
C LEU A 289 2.47 -10.50 -2.86
N GLU A 290 3.24 -11.35 -3.53
CA GLU A 290 2.85 -12.71 -3.88
C GLU A 290 3.18 -13.64 -2.70
N LEU A 291 2.16 -14.14 -2.01
CA LEU A 291 2.32 -14.74 -0.67
C LEU A 291 2.33 -16.26 -0.65
N SER A 292 1.91 -16.89 -1.75
CA SER A 292 1.74 -18.33 -1.81
C SER A 292 1.87 -18.86 -3.23
N CYS A 293 2.62 -19.95 -3.41
CA CYS A 293 2.70 -20.62 -4.70
C CYS A 293 1.34 -21.19 -5.14
N CYS A 294 0.58 -21.72 -4.17
CA CYS A 294 -0.79 -22.18 -4.36
C CYS A 294 -1.75 -21.02 -4.10
N LYS A 295 -2.58 -20.67 -5.08
CA LYS A 295 -3.54 -19.56 -4.97
C LYS A 295 -4.62 -19.79 -3.90
N TYR A 296 -5.20 -20.98 -3.90
CA TYR A 296 -6.24 -21.40 -2.96
C TYR A 296 -5.80 -22.67 -2.20
N PRO A 297 -4.91 -22.55 -1.19
CA PRO A 297 -4.42 -23.71 -0.44
C PRO A 297 -5.50 -24.31 0.47
N PRO A 298 -5.33 -25.54 0.99
CA PRO A 298 -6.19 -26.08 2.03
C PRO A 298 -6.20 -25.21 3.29
N ALA A 299 -7.37 -25.04 3.93
CA ALA A 299 -7.54 -24.22 5.13
C ALA A 299 -6.60 -24.62 6.28
N SER A 300 -6.22 -25.91 6.37
CA SER A 300 -5.27 -26.42 7.36
C SER A 300 -3.86 -25.79 7.26
N GLN A 301 -3.54 -25.07 6.18
CA GLN A 301 -2.27 -24.37 6.00
C GLN A 301 -2.33 -22.89 6.39
N LEU A 302 -3.51 -22.31 6.63
CA LEU A 302 -3.67 -20.87 6.88
C LEU A 302 -2.87 -20.39 8.10
N GLN A 303 -2.84 -21.20 9.16
CA GLN A 303 -2.03 -20.92 10.35
C GLN A 303 -0.52 -20.82 10.03
N ALA A 304 -0.03 -21.66 9.12
CA ALA A 304 1.37 -21.63 8.70
C ALA A 304 1.65 -20.36 7.87
N PHE A 305 0.77 -20.03 6.93
CA PHE A 305 0.89 -18.76 6.18
C PHE A 305 0.89 -17.55 7.11
N TRP A 306 0.04 -17.52 8.14
CA TRP A 306 0.07 -16.45 9.13
C TRP A 306 1.41 -16.37 9.85
N ASN A 307 1.94 -17.50 10.31
CA ASN A 307 3.23 -17.54 10.99
C ASN A 307 4.37 -17.06 10.10
N ASP A 308 4.33 -17.41 8.81
CA ASP A 308 5.35 -17.02 7.83
C ASP A 308 5.33 -15.52 7.50
N ASN A 309 4.15 -14.88 7.59
CA ASN A 309 3.92 -13.52 7.11
C ASN A 309 3.75 -12.47 8.22
N LYS A 310 3.39 -12.87 9.45
CA LYS A 310 3.06 -11.93 10.54
C LYS A 310 4.14 -10.87 10.77
N ALA A 311 5.40 -11.28 10.88
CA ALA A 311 6.51 -10.35 11.09
C ALA A 311 6.69 -9.41 9.89
N ALA A 312 6.62 -9.94 8.66
CA ALA A 312 6.74 -9.17 7.43
C ALA A 312 5.65 -8.11 7.28
N LEU A 313 4.40 -8.44 7.61
CA LEU A 313 3.27 -7.50 7.58
C LEU A 313 3.52 -6.31 8.53
N ILE A 314 3.92 -6.59 9.77
CA ILE A 314 4.19 -5.55 10.78
C ILE A 314 5.40 -4.69 10.38
N GLU A 315 6.50 -5.31 9.95
CA GLU A 315 7.72 -4.60 9.54
C GLU A 315 7.52 -3.74 8.29
N TYR A 316 6.60 -4.14 7.40
CA TYR A 316 6.25 -3.35 6.23
C TYR A 316 5.40 -2.13 6.59
N ILE A 317 4.39 -2.26 7.48
CA ILE A 317 3.61 -1.09 7.96
C ILE A 317 4.53 -0.04 8.56
N LYS A 318 5.54 -0.45 9.36
CA LYS A 318 6.53 0.47 9.94
C LYS A 318 7.19 1.35 8.89
N GLN A 319 7.40 0.87 7.66
CA GLN A 319 8.11 1.64 6.62
C GLN A 319 7.37 2.90 6.17
N VAL A 320 6.09 3.08 6.52
CA VAL A 320 5.35 4.34 6.27
C VAL A 320 5.99 5.55 6.98
N HIS A 321 6.88 5.28 7.94
CA HIS A 321 7.62 6.28 8.70
C HIS A 321 9.03 6.57 8.17
N LEU A 322 9.38 6.08 6.98
CA LEU A 322 10.64 6.47 6.32
C LEU A 322 10.59 7.91 5.81
N GLY A 323 11.78 8.48 5.57
CA GLY A 323 11.94 9.73 4.85
C GLY A 323 11.51 10.97 5.63
N ILE A 324 10.75 11.84 4.95
CA ILE A 324 10.44 13.20 5.40
C ILE A 324 8.93 13.44 5.28
N LYS A 325 8.36 14.15 6.26
CA LYS A 325 7.00 14.68 6.22
C LYS A 325 6.94 16.09 6.78
N GLY A 326 5.85 16.78 6.54
CA GLY A 326 5.58 18.08 7.15
C GLY A 326 4.52 18.85 6.40
N GLN A 327 4.42 20.14 6.64
CA GLN A 327 3.47 21.03 6.02
C GLN A 327 4.16 22.13 5.19
N VAL A 328 3.45 22.64 4.20
CA VAL A 328 3.76 23.91 3.55
C VAL A 328 2.78 24.95 4.05
N LEU A 329 3.30 26.01 4.67
CA LEU A 329 2.55 27.05 5.35
C LEU A 329 2.86 28.42 4.74
N ASP A 330 1.93 29.37 4.85
CA ASP A 330 2.20 30.78 4.58
C ASP A 330 2.85 31.48 5.79
N ARG A 331 3.20 32.76 5.64
CA ARG A 331 3.77 33.58 6.72
C ARG A 331 2.86 33.74 7.96
N HIS A 332 1.58 33.41 7.85
CA HIS A 332 0.58 33.46 8.92
C HIS A 332 0.31 32.07 9.53
N GLY A 333 1.06 31.05 9.11
CA GLY A 333 0.91 29.66 9.56
C GLY A 333 -0.31 28.94 8.97
N GLN A 334 -0.91 29.48 7.90
CA GLN A 334 -2.02 28.82 7.21
C GLN A 334 -1.49 27.79 6.20
N PRO A 335 -2.11 26.61 6.09
CA PRO A 335 -1.67 25.58 5.15
C PRO A 335 -1.90 25.99 3.70
N ILE A 336 -0.94 25.67 2.84
CA ILE A 336 -1.01 25.90 1.41
C ILE A 336 -1.15 24.55 0.69
N PRO A 337 -2.33 24.23 0.15
CA PRO A 337 -2.54 23.01 -0.62
C PRO A 337 -1.92 23.11 -2.02
N ASN A 338 -1.78 21.96 -2.70
CA ASN A 338 -1.35 21.87 -4.10
C ASN A 338 0.07 22.37 -4.41
N VAL A 339 0.93 22.54 -3.40
CA VAL A 339 2.34 22.88 -3.57
C VAL A 339 3.09 21.63 -3.97
N ILE A 340 3.91 21.71 -5.04
CA ILE A 340 4.77 20.59 -5.42
C ILE A 340 5.89 20.47 -4.40
N VAL A 341 6.08 19.31 -3.79
CA VAL A 341 7.20 19.05 -2.86
C VAL A 341 7.87 17.75 -3.25
N GLU A 342 9.08 17.85 -3.81
CA GLU A 342 9.82 16.70 -4.32
C GLU A 342 11.31 16.80 -3.96
N ALA A 343 12.00 15.67 -3.94
CA ALA A 343 13.46 15.65 -3.84
C ALA A 343 14.07 15.86 -5.23
N LYS A 344 15.09 16.73 -5.33
CA LYS A 344 15.79 16.97 -6.59
C LYS A 344 16.38 15.67 -7.15
N GLY A 345 16.13 15.39 -8.43
CA GLY A 345 16.51 14.14 -9.10
C GLY A 345 15.51 13.00 -8.90
N ARG A 346 14.37 13.26 -8.25
CA ARG A 346 13.22 12.35 -8.09
C ARG A 346 11.93 13.02 -8.55
N GLU A 347 12.01 13.76 -9.65
CA GLU A 347 10.84 14.41 -10.24
C GLU A 347 9.87 13.34 -10.78
N HIS A 348 8.63 13.35 -10.31
CA HIS A 348 7.61 12.41 -10.75
C HIS A 348 6.92 12.93 -12.01
N ILE A 349 6.52 11.99 -12.89
CA ILE A 349 5.79 12.34 -14.11
C ILE A 349 4.47 13.07 -13.83
N CYS A 350 3.83 12.70 -12.71
CA CYS A 350 2.81 13.52 -12.06
C CYS A 350 3.41 14.07 -10.76
N PRO A 351 3.75 15.37 -10.69
CA PRO A 351 4.46 15.91 -9.54
C PRO A 351 3.70 15.75 -8.23
N TYR A 352 4.40 15.33 -7.17
CA TYR A 352 3.80 15.14 -5.86
C TYR A 352 3.44 16.47 -5.20
N ARG A 353 2.20 16.58 -4.74
CA ARG A 353 1.63 17.81 -4.18
C ARG A 353 1.18 17.66 -2.74
N THR A 354 1.17 18.78 -2.02
CA THR A 354 0.57 18.86 -0.70
C THR A 354 -0.94 18.64 -0.74
N ASN A 355 -1.47 17.98 0.29
CA ASN A 355 -2.92 17.77 0.47
C ASN A 355 -3.65 19.06 0.90
N GLN A 356 -4.95 18.96 1.18
CA GLN A 356 -5.80 20.08 1.64
C GLN A 356 -5.33 20.73 2.97
N HIS A 357 -4.54 20.01 3.77
CA HIS A 357 -3.93 20.49 5.02
C HIS A 357 -2.50 21.00 4.80
N GLY A 358 -2.07 21.15 3.54
CA GLY A 358 -0.71 21.56 3.19
C GLY A 358 0.34 20.50 3.49
N GLU A 359 -0.05 19.26 3.84
CA GLU A 359 0.90 18.21 4.21
C GLU A 359 1.52 17.54 3.00
N TYR A 360 2.78 17.14 3.15
CA TYR A 360 3.48 16.27 2.22
C TYR A 360 4.16 15.13 2.97
N TYR A 361 4.32 14.01 2.28
CA TYR A 361 5.02 12.82 2.74
C TYR A 361 5.92 12.33 1.61
N LEU A 362 7.21 12.14 1.89
CA LEU A 362 8.20 11.65 0.94
C LEU A 362 8.96 10.49 1.56
N LEU A 363 8.67 9.27 1.11
CA LEU A 363 9.42 8.09 1.52
C LEU A 363 10.81 8.15 0.88
N LEU A 364 11.84 8.22 1.71
CA LEU A 364 13.24 8.34 1.31
C LEU A 364 14.08 7.46 2.23
N LEU A 365 15.14 6.87 1.67
CA LEU A 365 16.15 6.16 2.45
C LEU A 365 17.06 7.14 3.21
N PRO A 366 17.84 6.66 4.20
CA PRO A 366 18.78 7.51 4.92
C PRO A 366 19.80 8.15 3.97
N GLY A 367 19.97 9.46 4.03
CA GLY A 367 20.79 10.20 3.08
C GLY A 367 20.60 11.71 3.12
N SER A 368 21.40 12.44 2.35
CA SER A 368 21.30 13.89 2.21
C SER A 368 20.52 14.24 0.95
N TYR A 369 19.42 15.00 1.10
CA TYR A 369 18.53 15.37 0.02
C TYR A 369 18.38 16.89 -0.09
N VAL A 370 18.18 17.38 -1.31
CA VAL A 370 17.72 18.75 -1.55
C VAL A 370 16.25 18.66 -1.93
N LEU A 371 15.38 19.06 -1.02
CA LEU A 371 13.95 19.19 -1.28
C LEU A 371 13.65 20.50 -1.98
N ASN A 372 12.73 20.46 -2.93
CA ASN A 372 12.24 21.62 -3.67
C ASN A 372 10.72 21.73 -3.47
N ALA A 373 10.29 22.76 -2.72
CA ALA A 373 8.89 23.13 -2.62
C ALA A 373 8.59 24.21 -3.66
N THR A 374 7.65 23.98 -4.58
CA THR A 374 7.29 24.92 -5.66
C THR A 374 5.81 25.27 -5.58
N ALA A 375 5.52 26.50 -5.17
CA ALA A 375 4.16 27.02 -5.08
C ALA A 375 3.80 27.75 -6.39
N PRO A 376 2.64 27.46 -7.00
CA PRO A 376 2.18 28.16 -8.20
C PRO A 376 2.25 29.69 -8.04
N GLY A 377 2.81 30.37 -9.05
CA GLY A 377 2.93 31.84 -9.06
C GLY A 377 3.93 32.45 -8.06
N SER A 378 4.51 31.67 -7.15
CA SER A 378 5.22 32.17 -5.96
C SER A 378 6.70 31.75 -5.90
N GLY A 379 7.15 30.97 -6.89
CA GLY A 379 8.53 30.49 -6.98
C GLY A 379 8.77 29.20 -6.20
N SER A 380 10.05 28.88 -5.98
CA SER A 380 10.45 27.67 -5.27
C SER A 380 11.38 27.93 -4.10
N ILE A 381 11.26 27.10 -3.06
CA ILE A 381 12.12 27.10 -1.88
C ILE A 381 12.90 25.78 -1.87
N LEU A 382 14.23 25.89 -1.87
CA LEU A 382 15.13 24.75 -1.74
C LEU A 382 15.56 24.57 -0.29
N LYS A 383 15.56 23.32 0.18
CA LYS A 383 16.09 22.98 1.49
C LYS A 383 16.91 21.70 1.45
N THR A 384 18.11 21.75 1.99
CA THR A 384 18.92 20.54 2.24
C THR A 384 18.55 19.94 3.60
N LEU A 385 18.22 18.65 3.61
CA LEU A 385 17.86 17.88 4.80
C LEU A 385 18.63 16.55 4.82
N ILE A 386 18.95 16.07 6.01
CA ILE A 386 19.59 14.75 6.22
C ILE A 386 18.53 13.82 6.80
N VAL A 387 18.11 12.84 6.02
CA VAL A 387 17.18 11.79 6.43
C VAL A 387 17.91 10.82 7.35
N PRO A 388 17.47 10.63 8.60
CA PRO A 388 18.09 9.70 9.53
C PRO A 388 17.75 8.24 9.19
N ASN A 389 18.36 7.30 9.90
CA ASN A 389 17.89 5.91 9.90
C ASN A 389 16.47 5.84 10.47
N GLY A 390 15.61 5.05 9.83
CA GLY A 390 14.25 4.74 10.27
C GLY A 390 13.92 3.30 9.89
N PRO A 391 12.71 2.79 10.21
CA PRO A 391 11.56 3.50 10.79
C PRO A 391 11.36 3.36 12.31
N GLU A 392 12.39 2.96 13.08
CA GLU A 392 12.28 2.56 14.50
C GLU A 392 11.58 3.55 15.46
N ASN A 393 11.55 4.85 15.11
CA ASN A 393 10.88 5.88 15.91
C ASN A 393 9.40 6.10 15.57
N PHE A 394 8.84 5.32 14.62
CA PHE A 394 7.44 5.44 14.20
C PHE A 394 7.06 6.86 13.73
N SER A 395 8.03 7.58 13.17
CA SER A 395 7.81 8.86 12.51
C SER A 395 8.95 9.19 11.55
N ALA A 396 8.58 9.67 10.36
CA ALA A 396 9.50 10.32 9.44
C ALA A 396 10.07 11.62 10.04
N LEU A 397 11.18 12.11 9.46
CA LEU A 397 11.75 13.41 9.78
C LEU A 397 10.72 14.51 9.48
N LYS A 398 10.43 15.37 10.46
CA LYS A 398 9.49 16.48 10.30
C LYS A 398 10.20 17.73 9.80
N TYR A 399 9.69 18.36 8.76
CA TYR A 399 10.16 19.65 8.28
C TYR A 399 9.03 20.44 7.61
N ASP A 400 8.81 21.68 8.04
CA ASP A 400 7.80 22.54 7.43
C ASP A 400 8.45 23.60 6.53
N PHE A 401 7.84 23.86 5.38
CA PHE A 401 8.19 24.99 4.52
C PHE A 401 7.30 26.19 4.86
N VAL A 402 7.87 27.39 4.83
CA VAL A 402 7.13 28.64 5.03
C VAL A 402 7.34 29.55 3.82
N PHE A 403 6.25 29.84 3.08
CA PHE A 403 6.28 30.76 1.94
C PHE A 403 5.96 32.20 2.39
N PRO A 404 6.78 33.20 1.98
CA PRO A 404 6.58 34.59 2.40
C PRO A 404 5.36 35.24 1.76
N GLU A 405 5.05 34.91 0.50
CA GLU A 405 3.86 35.36 -0.24
C GLU A 405 3.41 34.26 -1.19
N VAL A 406 2.09 34.05 -1.29
CA VAL A 406 1.49 33.12 -2.27
C VAL A 406 0.54 33.91 -3.18
N SER A 407 0.88 33.99 -4.46
CA SER A 407 0.00 34.62 -5.45
C SER A 407 -1.03 33.60 -5.94
N THR A 408 -2.28 33.73 -5.48
CA THR A 408 -3.46 32.92 -5.84
C THR A 408 -3.28 31.39 -5.77
N ILE A 409 -4.06 30.74 -4.90
CA ILE A 409 -4.11 29.27 -4.83
C ILE A 409 -4.56 28.76 -6.20
N ALA A 410 -3.66 28.06 -6.92
CA ALA A 410 -4.02 27.42 -8.18
C ALA A 410 -5.12 26.39 -7.92
N ARG A 411 -6.04 26.24 -8.88
CA ARG A 411 -7.07 25.19 -8.85
C ARG A 411 -6.42 23.81 -8.70
N ASP A 412 -7.15 22.86 -8.11
CA ASP A 412 -6.78 21.45 -8.07
C ASP A 412 -6.27 21.01 -9.44
N ALA A 413 -4.97 20.71 -9.50
CA ALA A 413 -4.29 20.31 -10.70
C ALA A 413 -3.78 18.88 -10.51
N SER A 414 -4.70 17.94 -10.31
CA SER A 414 -4.40 16.52 -10.48
C SER A 414 -4.01 16.28 -11.94
N CYS A 415 -2.98 15.47 -12.19
CA CYS A 415 -2.62 15.12 -13.56
C CYS A 415 -3.77 14.39 -14.27
N PRO A 416 -3.94 14.57 -15.59
CA PRO A 416 -4.91 13.79 -16.33
C PRO A 416 -4.61 12.30 -16.21
N THR A 417 -5.64 11.47 -16.03
CA THR A 417 -5.55 10.02 -16.03
C THR A 417 -5.44 9.50 -17.46
N LYS A 418 -4.30 9.79 -18.11
CA LYS A 418 -3.93 9.38 -19.47
C LYS A 418 -2.47 8.91 -19.48
N PRO A 419 -2.00 8.27 -20.56
CA PRO A 419 -0.61 7.83 -20.65
C PRO A 419 0.37 9.03 -20.66
N LEU A 420 1.04 9.28 -19.53
CA LEU A 420 1.95 10.42 -19.38
C LEU A 420 3.37 10.11 -19.90
N TYR A 421 3.82 8.86 -19.84
CA TYR A 421 5.12 8.45 -20.38
C TYR A 421 5.11 8.25 -21.90
N GLN A 422 3.94 8.13 -22.53
CA GLN A 422 3.82 7.99 -23.99
C GLN A 422 4.35 9.24 -24.72
N ASP A 423 4.08 10.43 -24.17
CA ASP A 423 4.50 11.69 -24.77
C ASP A 423 6.04 11.85 -24.78
N PHE A 424 6.76 11.17 -23.88
CA PHE A 424 8.24 11.20 -23.83
C PHE A 424 8.92 10.39 -24.93
N GLU A 425 8.28 9.36 -25.48
CA GLU A 425 8.80 8.64 -26.64
C GLU A 425 8.88 9.58 -27.87
N SER A 426 7.91 10.47 -28.02
CA SER A 426 7.84 11.41 -29.14
C SER A 426 8.98 12.43 -29.13
N ILE A 427 9.39 12.89 -27.94
CA ILE A 427 10.50 13.83 -27.76
C ILE A 427 11.84 13.13 -28.02
N SER A 428 12.02 11.90 -27.52
CA SER A 428 13.25 11.13 -27.79
C SER A 428 13.39 10.74 -29.27
N ALA A 429 12.27 10.52 -29.99
CA ALA A 429 12.29 10.25 -31.43
C ALA A 429 12.63 11.51 -32.26
N ALA A 430 12.22 12.69 -31.82
CA ALA A 430 12.50 13.97 -32.47
C ALA A 430 13.96 14.44 -32.32
N VAL A 431 14.71 13.90 -31.35
CA VAL A 431 16.14 14.22 -31.11
C VAL A 431 17.09 13.26 -31.85
N LYS A 432 16.58 12.38 -32.72
CA LYS A 432 17.47 11.69 -33.67
C LYS A 432 18.06 12.73 -34.64
N PRO A 433 19.40 12.90 -34.72
CA PRO A 433 19.98 13.77 -35.72
C PRO A 433 19.56 13.22 -37.09
N THR A 434 18.77 14.00 -37.83
CA THR A 434 18.44 13.68 -39.21
C THR A 434 19.74 13.52 -40.00
N LEU A 435 19.79 12.59 -40.96
CA LEU A 435 20.97 12.30 -41.77
C LEU A 435 21.61 13.57 -42.39
N HIS A 436 20.82 14.63 -42.58
CA HIS A 436 21.28 15.93 -43.07
C HIS A 436 22.18 16.68 -42.07
N PHE A 437 22.00 16.51 -40.75
CA PHE A 437 22.83 17.14 -39.73
C PHE A 437 24.23 16.50 -39.64
N LEU A 438 24.32 15.19 -39.85
CA LEU A 438 25.59 14.47 -39.96
C LEU A 438 26.32 14.80 -41.27
N ALA A 439 25.61 14.94 -42.39
CA ALA A 439 26.22 15.33 -43.66
C ALA A 439 26.81 16.76 -43.63
N LEU A 440 26.15 17.70 -42.94
CA LEU A 440 26.63 19.09 -42.84
C LEU A 440 27.95 19.19 -42.06
N MET A 441 28.11 18.39 -41.00
CA MET A 441 29.33 18.35 -40.18
C MET A 441 30.51 17.72 -40.92
N THR A 442 30.28 16.72 -41.77
CA THR A 442 31.34 16.10 -42.57
C THR A 442 31.81 17.03 -43.70
N VAL A 443 30.92 17.83 -44.29
CA VAL A 443 31.28 18.82 -45.33
C VAL A 443 32.03 20.02 -44.73
N LEU A 444 31.63 20.49 -43.54
CA LEU A 444 32.39 21.55 -42.84
C LEU A 444 33.79 21.07 -42.44
N TYR A 445 33.95 19.79 -42.07
CA TYR A 445 35.27 19.25 -41.70
C TYR A 445 36.22 19.04 -42.90
N THR A 446 35.70 18.86 -44.11
CA THR A 446 36.51 18.74 -45.34
C THR A 446 36.81 20.07 -46.02
N VAL A 447 36.02 21.11 -45.78
CA VAL A 447 36.26 22.47 -46.33
C VAL A 447 37.28 23.27 -45.50
N PHE A 448 37.51 22.91 -44.24
CA PHE A 448 38.44 23.60 -43.33
C PHE A 448 39.73 22.80 -43.01
N LYS A 449 40.21 21.97 -43.94
CA LYS A 449 41.54 21.34 -43.88
C LYS A 449 42.46 21.83 -44.98
#